data_AF-A0AAV6YJF0-F1
#
_entry.id   AF-A0AAV6YJF0-F1
#
_cell.length_a   1.000
_cell.length_b   1.000
_cell.length_c   1.000
_cell.angle_alpha   90.00
_cell.angle_beta   90.00
_cell.angle_gamma   90.00
#
_symmetry.space_group_name_H-M   'P 1'
#
loop_
_entity.id
_entity.type
_entity.pdbx_description
1 polymer ?
#
loop_
_entity_poly.entity_id
_entity_poly.type
_entity_poly.pdbx_seq_one_letter_code
_entity_poly.pdbx_strand_id
1 'polypeptide(L)'
;AEQLTNRLKAQACMMAAVACATVPKITLVIGGCHGGESFAMCGRSYEPNFLFLWPNARVGLVDPSRLSWSSQKDKDWTDETEFKTLLSRLKEESSAFYSSARLWDDGVILPQDTRH
;
A
#
# COMPACT_ATOMS: atom_id res chain seq x y z
N ALA A 1 13.11 9.26 21.49
CA ALA A 1 13.05 10.36 20.51
C ALA A 1 14.04 10.14 19.36
N GLU A 2 15.34 9.98 19.64
CA GLU A 2 16.39 9.82 18.63
C GLU A 2 16.16 8.65 17.64
N GLN A 3 15.75 7.48 18.12
CA GLN A 3 15.43 6.33 17.25
C GLN A 3 14.31 6.61 16.24
N LEU A 4 13.26 7.34 16.65
CA LEU A 4 12.16 7.72 15.77
C LEU A 4 12.65 8.67 14.69
N THR A 5 13.45 9.68 15.07
CA THR A 5 14.06 10.63 14.14
C THR A 5 14.95 9.92 13.12
N ASN A 6 15.78 8.98 13.56
CA ASN A 6 16.65 8.20 12.69
C ASN A 6 15.84 7.35 11.70
N ARG A 7 14.72 6.75 12.14
CA ARG A 7 13.83 5.98 11.26
C ARG A 7 13.19 6.86 10.19
N LEU A 8 12.66 8.03 10.59
CA LEU A 8 12.04 8.98 9.65
C LEU A 8 13.07 9.51 8.65
N LYS A 9 14.28 9.81 9.10
CA LYS A 9 15.38 10.25 8.23
C LYS A 9 15.76 9.17 7.23
N ALA A 10 15.92 7.92 7.66
CA ALA A 10 16.22 6.81 6.77
C ALA A 10 15.12 6.59 5.71
N GLN A 11 13.85 6.67 6.12
CA GLN A 11 12.71 6.56 5.21
C GLN A 11 12.69 7.69 4.18
N ALA A 12 12.93 8.93 4.61
CA ALA A 12 13.02 10.08 3.70
C ALA A 12 14.20 9.96 2.72
N CYS A 13 15.36 9.47 3.17
CA CYS A 13 16.50 9.20 2.29
C CYS A 13 16.17 8.13 1.23
N MET A 14 15.45 7.06 1.60
CA MET A 14 14.99 6.04 0.65
C MET A 14 14.04 6.64 -0.39
N MET A 15 13.03 7.42 0.04
CA MET A 15 12.08 8.10 -0.85
C MET A 15 12.80 9.03 -1.83
N ALA A 16 13.78 9.80 -1.35
CA ALA A 16 14.58 10.68 -2.20
C ALA A 16 15.42 9.90 -3.23
N ALA A 17 16.01 8.78 -2.83
CA ALA A 17 16.78 7.93 -3.74
C ALA A 17 15.89 7.34 -4.86
N VAL A 18 14.69 6.86 -4.51
CA VAL A 18 13.71 6.33 -5.47
C VAL A 18 13.22 7.42 -6.42
N ALA A 19 12.95 8.62 -5.90
CA ALA A 19 12.50 9.78 -6.69
C ALA A 19 13.54 10.20 -7.74
N CYS A 20 14.82 10.26 -7.35
CA CYS A 20 15.90 10.75 -8.18
C CYS A 20 16.51 9.67 -9.09
N ALA A 21 16.09 8.41 -8.97
CA ALA A 21 16.60 7.31 -9.80
C ALA A 21 16.17 7.49 -11.26
N THR A 22 17.16 7.65 -12.15
CA THR A 22 16.99 7.82 -13.60
C THR A 22 16.98 6.49 -14.36
N VAL A 23 17.32 5.40 -13.70
CA VAL A 23 17.27 4.05 -14.27
C VAL A 23 15.83 3.56 -14.38
N PRO A 24 15.55 2.57 -15.25
CA PRO A 24 14.24 1.93 -15.29
C PRO A 24 13.86 1.31 -13.94
N LYS A 25 12.62 1.53 -13.51
CA LYS A 25 12.06 1.06 -12.24
C LYS A 25 10.90 0.11 -12.51
N ILE A 26 10.92 -1.06 -11.90
CA ILE A 26 9.84 -2.05 -11.96
C ILE A 26 9.40 -2.33 -10.53
N THR A 27 8.09 -2.22 -10.28
CA THR A 27 7.50 -2.45 -8.96
C THR A 27 6.57 -3.66 -9.03
N LEU A 28 6.70 -4.59 -8.10
CA LEU A 28 5.82 -5.74 -7.96
C LEU A 28 5.31 -5.83 -6.53
N VAL A 29 4.00 -5.73 -6.36
CA VAL A 29 3.36 -5.91 -5.05
C VAL A 29 2.96 -7.37 -4.88
N ILE A 30 3.71 -8.08 -4.03
CA ILE A 30 3.51 -9.51 -3.75
C ILE A 30 2.61 -9.78 -2.54
N GLY A 31 2.24 -8.74 -1.79
CA GLY A 31 1.53 -8.84 -0.51
C GLY A 31 0.85 -7.52 -0.14
N GLY A 32 1.08 -7.03 1.08
CA GLY A 32 0.53 -5.76 1.53
C GLY A 32 1.39 -4.56 1.11
N CYS A 33 0.76 -3.51 0.60
CA CYS A 33 1.39 -2.21 0.33
C CYS A 33 0.47 -1.11 0.89
N HIS A 34 0.86 -0.54 2.04
CA HIS A 34 -0.01 0.37 2.77
C HIS A 34 0.64 1.71 3.09
N GLY A 35 -0.06 2.80 2.78
CA GLY A 35 0.30 4.15 3.19
C GLY A 35 1.74 4.54 2.86
N GLY A 36 2.51 4.88 3.90
CA GLY A 36 3.89 5.39 3.78
C GLY A 36 4.90 4.40 3.17
N GLU A 37 4.59 3.11 3.20
CA GLU A 37 5.45 2.06 2.63
C GLU A 37 5.41 2.10 1.10
N SER A 38 4.26 2.43 0.51
CA SER A 38 4.11 2.61 -0.94
C SER A 38 5.08 3.65 -1.47
N PHE A 39 5.27 4.75 -0.73
CA PHE A 39 6.19 5.80 -1.16
C PHE A 39 7.66 5.39 -1.05
N ALA A 40 8.03 4.68 0.01
CA ALA A 40 9.40 4.21 0.18
C ALA A 40 9.79 3.11 -0.83
N MET A 41 8.80 2.35 -1.31
CA MET A 41 8.98 1.17 -2.17
C MET A 41 8.53 1.41 -3.63
N CYS A 42 8.68 2.63 -4.15
CA CYS A 42 8.40 2.98 -5.54
C CYS A 42 6.97 2.64 -6.00
N GLY A 43 5.98 3.05 -5.22
CA GLY A 43 4.57 3.01 -5.60
C GLY A 43 4.26 3.89 -6.82
N ARG A 44 3.00 3.87 -7.26
CA ARG A 44 2.56 4.52 -8.51
C ARG A 44 2.93 6.00 -8.62
N SER A 45 2.97 6.74 -7.51
CA SER A 45 3.35 8.16 -7.47
C SER A 45 4.80 8.45 -7.84
N TYR A 46 5.68 7.43 -7.86
CA TYR A 46 7.08 7.55 -8.29
C TYR A 46 7.31 7.08 -9.72
N GLU A 47 6.22 6.89 -10.48
CA GLU A 47 6.22 6.61 -11.91
C GLU A 47 7.20 5.49 -12.30
N PRO A 48 7.07 4.27 -11.72
CA PRO A 48 7.80 3.13 -12.26
C PRO A 48 7.38 2.85 -13.71
N ASN A 49 8.29 2.30 -14.50
CA ASN A 49 8.00 1.89 -15.87
C ASN A 49 6.90 0.84 -15.93
N PHE A 50 6.90 -0.08 -14.97
CA PHE A 50 5.84 -1.06 -14.78
C PHE A 50 5.56 -1.25 -13.29
N LEU A 51 4.28 -1.32 -12.93
CA LEU A 51 3.80 -1.68 -11.60
C LEU A 51 2.79 -2.82 -11.72
N PHE A 52 3.11 -3.98 -11.17
CA PHE A 52 2.21 -5.14 -11.17
C PHE A 52 1.82 -5.57 -9.76
N LEU A 53 0.67 -6.23 -9.66
CA LEU A 53 0.20 -6.85 -8.42
C LEU A 53 0.06 -8.36 -8.61
N TRP A 54 0.32 -9.12 -7.55
CA TRP A 54 -0.17 -10.48 -7.46
C TRP A 54 -1.66 -10.52 -7.05
N PRO A 55 -2.40 -11.60 -7.32
CA PRO A 55 -3.83 -11.67 -7.01
C PRO A 55 -4.12 -11.60 -5.49
N ASN A 56 -3.17 -12.03 -4.66
CA ASN A 56 -3.24 -11.95 -3.20
C ASN A 56 -2.86 -10.57 -2.65
N ALA A 57 -2.35 -9.66 -3.49
CA ALA A 57 -1.88 -8.36 -3.05
C ALA A 57 -3.02 -7.50 -2.48
N ARG A 58 -2.68 -6.64 -1.53
CA ARG A 58 -3.57 -5.65 -0.95
C ARG A 58 -2.88 -4.29 -0.94
N VAL A 59 -3.52 -3.31 -1.57
CA VAL A 59 -2.99 -1.95 -1.70
C VAL A 59 -4.00 -0.97 -1.11
N GLY A 60 -3.54 -0.06 -0.25
CA GLY A 60 -4.45 0.94 0.33
C GLY A 60 -3.74 1.92 1.24
N LEU A 61 -4.51 2.80 1.88
CA LEU A 61 -3.93 3.73 2.85
C LEU A 61 -3.52 3.00 4.14
N VAL A 62 -4.34 2.05 4.59
CA VAL A 62 -4.20 1.33 5.85
C VAL A 62 -4.55 -0.14 5.66
N ASP A 63 -3.87 -1.01 6.39
CA ASP A 63 -4.19 -2.43 6.47
C ASP A 63 -5.46 -2.63 7.33
N PRO A 64 -6.57 -3.12 6.76
CA PRO A 64 -7.83 -3.32 7.50
C PRO A 64 -7.69 -4.33 8.64
N SER A 65 -6.72 -5.25 8.58
CA SER A 65 -6.50 -6.24 9.64
C SER A 65 -5.91 -5.65 10.91
N ARG A 66 -5.26 -4.47 10.80
CA ARG A 66 -4.64 -3.75 11.93
C ARG A 66 -5.61 -2.78 12.60
N LEU A 67 -6.77 -2.54 12.00
CA LEU A 67 -7.82 -1.70 12.56
C LEU A 67 -8.68 -2.53 13.52
N SER A 68 -8.64 -2.20 14.81
CA SER A 68 -9.51 -2.80 15.82
C SER A 68 -10.47 -1.77 16.38
N TRP A 69 -11.71 -2.18 16.62
CA TRP A 69 -12.74 -1.34 17.24
C TRP A 69 -12.27 -0.81 18.60
N SER A 70 -11.67 -1.67 19.42
CA SER A 70 -11.12 -1.32 20.73
C SER A 70 -10.06 -0.22 20.68
N SER A 71 -9.25 -0.14 19.62
CA SER A 71 -8.25 0.90 19.43
C SER A 71 -8.81 2.19 18.83
N GLN A 72 -10.05 2.18 18.36
CA GLN A 72 -10.72 3.33 17.74
C GLN A 72 -11.92 3.87 18.53
N LYS A 73 -12.35 3.19 19.61
CA LYS A 73 -13.47 3.62 20.48
C LYS A 73 -13.33 5.06 20.97
N ASP A 74 -12.12 5.54 21.20
CA ASP A 74 -11.86 6.90 21.71
C ASP A 74 -11.95 7.99 20.62
N LYS A 75 -12.26 7.64 19.36
CA LYS A 75 -12.30 8.57 18.20
C LYS A 75 -13.71 8.86 17.68
N ASP A 76 -14.67 9.09 18.57
CA ASP A 76 -16.05 9.51 18.22
C ASP A 76 -16.83 8.52 17.32
N TRP A 77 -16.48 7.24 17.36
CA TRP A 77 -17.27 6.25 16.65
C TRP A 77 -18.57 5.94 17.40
N THR A 78 -19.69 6.31 16.80
CA THR A 78 -21.03 6.16 17.39
C THR A 78 -21.56 4.73 17.36
N ASP A 79 -21.12 3.89 16.40
CA ASP A 79 -21.66 2.54 16.22
C ASP A 79 -20.61 1.52 15.74
N GLU A 80 -20.58 0.34 16.37
CA GLU A 80 -19.74 -0.80 15.97
C GLU A 80 -20.15 -1.35 14.60
N THR A 81 -21.42 -1.22 14.22
CA THR A 81 -21.91 -1.68 12.91
C THR A 81 -21.35 -0.84 11.75
N GLU A 82 -21.22 0.47 11.95
CA GLU A 82 -20.60 1.39 10.99
C GLU A 82 -19.11 1.06 10.82
N PHE A 83 -18.41 0.77 11.92
CA PHE A 83 -17.00 0.36 11.87
C PHE A 83 -16.81 -0.95 11.09
N LYS A 84 -17.65 -1.96 11.33
CA LYS A 84 -17.62 -3.22 10.55
C LYS A 84 -17.87 -2.97 9.06
N THR A 85 -18.79 -2.07 8.74
CA THR A 85 -19.10 -1.69 7.35
C THR A 85 -17.92 -0.95 6.70
N LEU A 86 -17.21 -0.08 7.44
CA LEU A 86 -15.98 0.52 6.94
C LEU A 86 -14.91 -0.56 6.67
N LEU A 87 -14.71 -1.49 7.60
CA LEU A 87 -13.72 -2.56 7.42
C LEU A 87 -14.00 -3.43 6.20
N SER A 88 -15.26 -3.76 5.93
CA SER A 88 -15.61 -4.52 4.73
C SER A 88 -15.31 -3.72 3.46
N ARG A 89 -15.64 -2.42 3.44
CA ARG A 89 -15.30 -1.54 2.31
C ARG A 89 -13.79 -1.47 2.10
N LEU A 90 -13.01 -1.19 3.14
CA LEU A 90 -11.54 -1.12 3.02
C LEU A 90 -10.93 -2.44 2.53
N LYS A 91 -11.48 -3.60 2.91
CA LYS A 91 -11.02 -4.90 2.42
C LYS A 91 -11.32 -5.12 0.94
N GLU A 92 -12.47 -4.67 0.48
CA GLU A 92 -12.87 -4.77 -0.93
C GLU A 92 -12.05 -3.81 -1.79
N GLU A 93 -11.96 -2.55 -1.37
CA GLU A 93 -11.23 -1.48 -2.05
C GLU A 93 -9.72 -1.70 -2.08
N SER A 94 -9.19 -2.47 -1.12
CA SER A 94 -7.76 -2.81 -1.12
C SER A 94 -7.38 -3.97 -2.02
N SER A 95 -8.33 -4.65 -2.66
CA SER A 95 -8.04 -5.81 -3.51
C SER A 95 -7.26 -5.42 -4.77
N ALA A 96 -6.41 -6.34 -5.26
CA ALA A 96 -5.66 -6.14 -6.49
C ALA A 96 -6.56 -5.85 -7.70
N PHE A 97 -7.72 -6.50 -7.78
CA PHE A 97 -8.69 -6.27 -8.85
C PHE A 97 -9.33 -4.87 -8.77
N TYR A 98 -9.61 -4.37 -7.56
CA TYR A 98 -10.13 -3.03 -7.37
C TYR A 98 -9.11 -1.95 -7.78
N SER A 99 -7.83 -2.19 -7.47
CA SER A 99 -6.69 -1.37 -7.90
C SER A 99 -6.55 -1.35 -9.42
N SER A 100 -6.53 -2.53 -10.05
CA SER A 100 -6.31 -2.66 -11.49
C SER A 100 -7.46 -2.07 -12.32
N ALA A 101 -8.69 -2.18 -11.84
CA ALA A 101 -9.86 -1.52 -12.43
C ALA A 101 -9.74 0.03 -12.48
N ARG A 102 -8.82 0.61 -11.69
CA ARG A 102 -8.57 2.06 -11.59
C ARG A 102 -7.21 2.48 -12.15
N LEU A 103 -6.47 1.56 -12.79
CA LEU A 103 -5.16 1.85 -13.39
C LEU A 103 -4.12 2.37 -12.38
N TRP A 104 -4.27 1.98 -11.11
CA TRP A 104 -3.23 2.22 -10.09
C TRP A 104 -2.00 1.34 -10.34
N ASP A 105 -2.20 0.28 -11.11
CA ASP A 105 -1.22 -0.68 -11.60
C ASP A 105 -1.42 -0.94 -13.09
N ASP A 106 -0.43 -1.58 -13.69
CA ASP A 106 -0.40 -1.97 -15.10
C ASP A 106 -0.91 -3.41 -15.30
N GLY A 107 -1.38 -4.06 -14.24
CA GLY A 107 -2.04 -5.37 -14.31
C GLY A 107 -1.85 -6.25 -13.07
N VAL A 108 -2.74 -7.24 -12.96
CA VAL A 108 -2.61 -8.35 -12.01
C VAL A 108 -2.02 -9.55 -12.74
N ILE A 109 -0.87 -10.03 -12.28
CA ILE A 109 -0.15 -11.17 -12.87
C ILE A 109 -0.08 -12.34 -11.89
N LEU A 110 0.01 -13.57 -12.39
CA LEU A 110 0.23 -14.73 -11.51
C LEU A 110 1.66 -14.72 -10.97
N PRO A 111 1.89 -15.24 -9.75
CA PRO A 111 3.23 -15.30 -9.17
C PRO A 111 4.28 -15.97 -10.06
N GLN A 112 3.88 -17.02 -10.77
CA GLN A 112 4.73 -17.77 -11.70
C GLN A 112 5.15 -16.97 -12.96
N ASP A 113 4.37 -15.96 -13.34
CA ASP A 113 4.63 -15.14 -14.54
C ASP A 113 5.56 -13.96 -14.25
N THR A 114 5.93 -13.73 -12.98
CA THR A 114 6.76 -12.59 -12.54
C THR A 114 8.07 -12.42 -13.32
N ARG A 115 8.68 -13.52 -13.76
CA ARG A 115 9.98 -13.51 -14.46
C ARG A 115 9.84 -13.33 -15.98
N HIS A 116 8.70 -13.71 -16.54
CA HIS A 116 8.47 -13.81 -17.98
C HIS A 116 8.13 -12.45 -18.58
#